data_AF-A0A927HUW1-F1
#
_entry.id   AF-A0A927HUW1-F1
#
_cell.length_a   1.000
_cell.length_b   1.000
_cell.length_c   1.000
_cell.angle_alpha   90.00
_cell.angle_beta   90.00
_cell.angle_gamma   90.00
#
_symmetry.space_group_name_H-M   'P 1'
#
loop_
_entity.id
_entity.type
_entity.pdbx_description
1 polymer ?
#
loop_
_entity_poly.entity_id
_entity_poly.type
_entity_poly.pdbx_seq_one_letter_code
_entity_poly.pdbx_strand_id
1 'polypeptide(L)'
;MEGLALRIAEGNVPDALKPVSVRTLDLGLLQAGAGVKGEFEQRLKNIIEAVQQSPSPVLLFIDEAHTIIGAGNQAGGADAANLLKPALARGELRTIAATTLE
;
A
#
# COMPACT_ATOMS: atom_id res chain seq x y z
N MET A 1 9.33 -7.24 6.89
CA MET A 1 7.95 -7.03 7.41
C MET A 1 7.34 -8.23 8.08
N GLU A 2 7.66 -9.44 7.62
CA GLU A 2 7.13 -10.70 8.17
C GLU A 2 7.26 -10.79 9.70
N GLY A 3 8.39 -10.34 10.28
CA GLY A 3 8.57 -10.32 11.73
C GLY A 3 7.59 -9.42 12.49
N LEU A 4 7.14 -8.30 11.91
CA LEU A 4 6.11 -7.46 12.52
C LEU A 4 4.74 -8.12 12.43
N ALA A 5 4.41 -8.71 11.28
CA ALA A 5 3.16 -9.43 11.09
C ALA A 5 3.04 -10.63 12.06
N LEU A 6 4.12 -11.39 12.25
CA LEU A 6 4.18 -12.49 13.19
C LEU A 6 3.96 -12.01 14.64
N ARG A 7 4.67 -10.95 15.06
CA ARG A 7 4.50 -10.40 16.42
C ARG A 7 3.09 -9.88 16.67
N ILE A 8 2.44 -9.29 15.67
CA ILE A 8 1.03 -8.87 15.77
C ILE A 8 0.12 -10.10 15.92
N ALA A 9 0.33 -11.14 15.11
CA ALA A 9 -0.44 -12.39 15.19
C ALA A 9 -0.28 -13.11 16.54
N GLU A 10 0.90 -13.05 17.13
CA GLU A 10 1.20 -13.59 18.47
C GLU A 10 0.73 -12.68 19.61
N GLY A 11 0.25 -11.46 19.31
CA GLY A 11 -0.10 -10.45 20.32
C GLY A 11 1.11 -9.88 21.07
N ASN A 12 2.34 -10.15 20.60
CA ASN A 12 3.60 -9.67 21.13
C ASN A 12 3.95 -8.27 20.60
N VAL A 13 3.00 -7.36 20.76
CA VAL A 13 3.08 -5.95 20.37
C VAL A 13 2.32 -5.09 21.39
N PRO A 14 2.58 -3.77 21.47
CA PRO A 14 1.76 -2.86 22.27
C PRO A 14 0.27 -2.96 21.93
N ASP A 15 -0.60 -2.69 22.91
CA ASP A 15 -2.06 -2.82 22.76
C ASP A 15 -2.62 -2.04 21.56
N ALA A 16 -2.01 -0.89 21.24
CA ALA A 16 -2.37 -0.08 20.09
C ALA A 16 -2.18 -0.78 18.72
N LEU A 17 -1.31 -1.79 18.64
CA LEU A 17 -1.01 -2.53 17.41
C LEU A 17 -1.68 -3.91 17.34
N LYS A 18 -2.18 -4.44 18.46
CA LYS A 18 -2.90 -5.72 18.48
C LYS A 18 -4.10 -5.80 17.53
N PRO A 19 -4.94 -4.74 17.35
CA PRO A 19 -6.07 -4.82 16.43
C PRO A 19 -5.68 -4.56 14.97
N VAL A 20 -4.41 -4.26 14.68
CA VAL A 20 -3.96 -3.87 13.35
C VAL A 20 -3.72 -5.11 12.49
N SER A 21 -4.19 -5.09 11.24
CA SER A 21 -3.84 -6.09 10.24
C SER A 21 -2.74 -5.56 9.32
N VAL A 22 -1.71 -6.36 9.06
CA VAL A 22 -0.66 -6.01 8.08
C VAL A 22 -1.03 -6.61 6.73
N ARG A 23 -1.01 -5.79 5.67
CA ARG A 23 -1.28 -6.20 4.29
C ARG A 23 -0.19 -5.70 3.38
N THR A 24 0.25 -6.49 2.42
CA THR A 24 1.22 -6.06 1.41
C THR A 24 0.49 -5.62 0.15
N LEU A 25 0.88 -4.46 -0.39
CA LEU A 25 0.49 -4.01 -1.72
C LEU A 25 1.54 -4.49 -2.72
N ASP A 26 1.14 -5.43 -3.57
CA ASP A 26 1.94 -5.88 -4.70
C ASP A 26 1.55 -5.09 -5.95
N LEU A 27 2.44 -4.21 -6.39
CA LEU A 27 2.22 -3.37 -7.56
C LEU A 27 2.38 -4.15 -8.87
N GLY A 28 3.18 -5.21 -8.87
CA GLY A 28 3.34 -6.10 -10.02
C GLY A 28 2.04 -6.84 -10.33
N LEU A 29 1.37 -7.38 -9.31
CA LEU A 29 0.04 -7.98 -9.45
C LEU A 29 -1.02 -6.95 -9.89
N LEU A 30 -0.92 -5.71 -9.38
CA LEU A 30 -1.82 -4.63 -9.78
C LEU A 30 -1.68 -4.28 -11.27
N GLN A 31 -0.43 -4.24 -11.76
CA GLN A 31 -0.10 -3.93 -13.16
C GLN A 31 -0.40 -5.10 -14.11
N ALA A 32 -0.06 -6.33 -13.74
CA ALA A 32 -0.30 -7.52 -14.56
C ALA A 32 -1.79 -7.72 -14.88
N GLY A 33 -2.68 -7.24 -13.99
CA GLY A 33 -4.11 -7.25 -14.21
C GLY A 33 -4.68 -6.01 -14.94
N ALA A 34 -3.90 -4.96 -15.15
CA ALA A 34 -4.34 -3.70 -15.73
C ALA A 34 -3.93 -3.60 -17.20
N GLY A 35 -4.78 -4.12 -18.10
CA GLY A 35 -4.51 -4.15 -19.54
C GLY A 35 -4.92 -2.86 -20.27
N VAL A 36 -5.74 -2.03 -19.63
CA VAL A 36 -6.30 -0.80 -20.21
C VAL A 36 -5.76 0.43 -19.49
N LYS A 37 -5.52 1.51 -20.23
CA LYS A 37 -5.10 2.82 -19.68
C LYS A 37 -6.09 3.27 -18.59
N GLY A 38 -5.58 3.52 -17.39
CA GLY A 38 -6.36 3.97 -16.22
C GLY A 38 -6.94 2.84 -15.34
N GLU A 39 -6.87 1.58 -15.76
CA GLU A 39 -7.36 0.46 -14.95
C GLU A 39 -6.53 0.25 -13.68
N PHE A 40 -5.21 0.42 -13.80
CA PHE A 40 -4.28 0.38 -12.66
C PHE A 40 -4.68 1.41 -11.59
N GLU A 41 -4.95 2.65 -12.01
CA GLU A 41 -5.34 3.74 -11.11
C GLU A 41 -6.67 3.44 -10.41
N GLN A 42 -7.65 2.91 -11.16
CA GLN A 42 -8.94 2.54 -10.59
C GLN A 42 -8.79 1.41 -9.57
N ARG A 43 -7.97 0.39 -9.86
CA ARG A 43 -7.68 -0.70 -8.93
C ARG A 43 -6.99 -0.18 -7.66
N LEU A 44 -6.03 0.73 -7.79
CA LEU A 44 -5.37 1.35 -6.65
C LEU A 44 -6.34 2.15 -5.78
N LYS A 45 -7.23 2.95 -6.38
CA LYS A 45 -8.29 3.67 -5.66
C LYS A 45 -9.20 2.72 -4.89
N ASN A 46 -9.64 1.64 -5.53
CA ASN A 46 -10.48 0.63 -4.88
C ASN A 46 -9.77 -0.02 -3.67
N ILE A 47 -8.46 -0.27 -3.75
CA ILE A 47 -7.68 -0.77 -2.62
C ILE A 47 -7.62 0.25 -1.49
N ILE A 48 -7.37 1.52 -1.79
CA ILE A 48 -7.34 2.60 -0.78
C ILE A 48 -8.70 2.67 -0.08
N GLU A 49 -9.81 2.68 -0.83
CA GLU A 49 -11.16 2.67 -0.26
C GLU A 49 -11.42 1.43 0.60
N ALA A 50 -11.04 0.24 0.14
CA ALA A 50 -11.21 -1.00 0.91
C ALA A 50 -10.40 -1.00 2.23
N VAL A 51 -9.21 -0.40 2.23
CA VAL A 51 -8.41 -0.21 3.44
C VAL A 51 -9.11 0.76 4.40
N GLN A 52 -9.63 1.88 3.89
CA GLN A 52 -10.33 2.88 4.69
C GLN A 52 -11.64 2.36 5.29
N GLN A 53 -12.35 1.52 4.56
CA GLN A 53 -13.62 0.91 4.99
C GLN A 53 -13.43 -0.35 5.86
N SER A 54 -12.18 -0.78 6.07
CA SER A 54 -11.91 -2.01 6.83
C SER A 54 -12.39 -1.86 8.28
N PRO A 55 -13.11 -2.86 8.83
CA PRO A 55 -13.56 -2.81 10.22
C PRO A 55 -12.41 -2.90 11.23
N SER A 56 -11.25 -3.40 10.79
CA SER A 56 -10.00 -3.42 11.56
C SER A 56 -8.97 -2.49 10.92
N PRO A 57 -8.19 -1.72 11.68
CA PRO A 57 -7.14 -0.89 11.11
C PRO A 57 -6.17 -1.70 10.25
N VAL A 58 -5.86 -1.21 9.05
CA VAL A 58 -4.89 -1.84 8.14
C VAL A 58 -3.60 -1.03 8.13
N LEU A 59 -2.47 -1.71 8.29
CA LEU A 59 -1.14 -1.20 8.01
C LEU A 59 -0.69 -1.77 6.66
N LEU A 60 -0.68 -0.91 5.64
CA LEU A 60 -0.31 -1.30 4.30
C LEU A 60 1.22 -1.27 4.14
N PHE A 61 1.80 -2.36 3.67
CA PHE A 61 3.22 -2.44 3.34
C PHE A 61 3.40 -2.30 1.84
N ILE A 62 4.34 -1.46 1.45
CA ILE A 62 4.75 -1.26 0.06
C ILE A 62 6.23 -1.62 -0.01
N ASP A 63 6.53 -2.69 -0.74
CA ASP A 63 7.92 -2.99 -1.10
C ASP A 63 8.32 -2.18 -2.33
N GLU A 64 9.62 -1.89 -2.44
CA GLU A 64 10.19 -1.10 -3.55
C GLU A 64 9.39 0.17 -3.86
N ALA A 65 9.15 1.02 -2.86
CA ALA A 65 8.31 2.20 -2.98
C ALA A 65 8.77 3.19 -4.08
N HIS A 66 10.03 3.11 -4.53
CA HIS A 66 10.49 3.85 -5.70
C HIS A 66 9.77 3.46 -6.99
N THR A 67 9.22 2.24 -7.11
CA THR A 67 8.39 1.82 -8.26
C THR A 67 7.10 2.65 -8.40
N ILE A 68 6.57 3.16 -7.27
CA ILE A 68 5.40 4.05 -7.23
C ILE A 68 5.77 5.47 -7.71
N ILE A 69 6.99 5.92 -7.41
CA ILE A 69 7.44 7.29 -7.64
C ILE A 69 8.14 7.42 -9.01
N GLY A 70 8.85 6.38 -9.45
CA GLY A 70 9.77 6.37 -10.59
C GLY A 70 9.18 5.84 -11.90
N ALA A 71 7.96 5.29 -11.90
CA ALA A 71 7.32 4.78 -13.12
C ALA A 71 6.80 5.89 -14.06
N GLY A 72 7.31 7.12 -13.93
CA GLY A 72 6.98 8.30 -14.73
C GLY A 72 7.35 8.22 -16.22
N ASN A 73 8.10 7.20 -16.66
CA ASN A 73 8.51 7.05 -18.06
C ASN A 73 7.86 5.88 -18.81
N GLN A 74 7.07 5.02 -18.14
CA GLN A 74 6.28 3.98 -18.81
C GLN A 74 4.79 4.25 -18.58
N ALA A 75 4.01 4.18 -19.66
CA ALA A 75 2.59 4.46 -19.68
C ALA A 75 1.83 3.53 -18.71
N GLY A 76 1.65 3.96 -17.45
CA GLY A 76 0.86 3.25 -16.45
C GLY A 76 1.22 3.51 -14.99
N GLY A 77 2.47 3.85 -14.66
CA GLY A 77 2.89 4.00 -13.26
C GLY A 77 3.07 5.43 -12.76
N ALA A 78 2.97 6.44 -13.64
CA ALA A 78 3.20 7.84 -13.34
C ALA A 78 2.25 8.48 -12.29
N ASP A 79 1.14 7.82 -11.93
CA ASP A 79 0.09 8.43 -11.10
C ASP A 79 -0.17 7.76 -9.74
N ALA A 80 0.50 6.65 -9.44
CA ALA A 80 0.32 5.92 -8.18
C ALA A 80 0.64 6.80 -6.95
N ALA A 81 1.74 7.56 -7.01
CA ALA A 81 2.15 8.45 -5.93
C ALA A 81 1.14 9.58 -5.69
N ASN A 82 0.56 10.14 -6.76
CA ASN A 82 -0.44 11.21 -6.65
C ASN A 82 -1.76 10.71 -6.06
N LEU A 83 -2.12 9.45 -6.30
CA LEU A 83 -3.28 8.82 -5.71
C LEU A 83 -3.10 8.54 -4.21
N LEU A 84 -1.88 8.22 -3.76
CA LEU A 84 -1.60 7.93 -2.36
C LEU A 84 -1.44 9.19 -1.50
N LYS A 85 -0.87 10.28 -2.04
CA LYS A 85 -0.59 11.53 -1.31
C LYS A 85 -1.79 12.05 -0.49
N PRO A 86 -3.02 12.18 -1.02
CA PRO A 86 -4.15 12.70 -0.24
C PRO A 86 -4.55 11.79 0.92
N ALA A 87 -4.57 10.47 0.72
CA ALA A 87 -4.95 9.52 1.76
C ALA A 87 -3.89 9.46 2.89
N LEU A 88 -2.61 9.58 2.53
CA LEU A 88 -1.50 9.73 3.48
C LEU A 88 -1.60 11.05 4.27
N ALA A 89 -1.86 12.17 3.59
CA ALA A 89 -1.95 13.49 4.22
C ALA A 89 -3.13 13.59 5.22
N ARG A 90 -4.24 12.91 4.94
CA ARG A 90 -5.40 12.85 5.83
C ARG A 90 -5.25 11.82 6.96
N GLY A 91 -4.20 11.00 6.96
CA GLY A 91 -4.00 9.92 7.93
C GLY A 91 -4.99 8.75 7.79
N GLU A 92 -5.73 8.71 6.68
CA GLU A 92 -6.67 7.65 6.33
C GLU A 92 -5.96 6.37 5.88
N LEU A 93 -4.72 6.50 5.41
CA LEU A 93 -3.86 5.40 5.03
C LEU A 93 -2.63 5.36 5.94
N ARG A 94 -2.43 4.22 6.62
CA ARG A 94 -1.22 3.95 7.41
C ARG A 94 -0.33 3.03 6.61
N THR A 95 0.92 3.45 6.37
CA THR A 95 1.78 2.75 5.42
C THR A 95 3.20 2.60 5.96
N ILE A 96 3.81 1.45 5.69
CA ILE A 96 5.26 1.24 5.81
C ILE A 96 5.78 1.00 4.39
N ALA A 97 6.82 1.71 4.02
CA ALA A 97 7.44 1.62 2.70
C ALA A 97 8.90 1.21 2.83
N ALA A 98 9.35 0.28 2.00
CA ALA A 98 10.76 -0.06 1.85
C ALA A 98 11.27 0.41 0.49
N THR A 99 12.51 0.88 0.43
CA THR A 99 13.20 1.15 -0.84
C THR A 99 14.67 0.78 -0.72
N THR A 100 15.28 0.43 -1.84
CA THR A 100 16.73 0.38 -1.99
C THR A 100 17.28 1.81 -2.14
N LEU A 101 18.49 2.03 -1.63
CA LEU A 101 19.30 3.21 -1.94
C LEU A 101 20.11 2.84 -3.19
N GLU A 102 19.75 3.40 -4.34
CA GLU A 102 20.62 3.42 -5.53
C GLU A 102 21.34 4.76 -5.63
#